data_AF-A0A8T4LVQ6-F1
#
_entry.id   AF-A0A8T4LVQ6-F1
#
_cell.length_a   1.000
_cell.length_b   1.000
_cell.length_c   1.000
_cell.angle_alpha   90.00
_cell.angle_beta   90.00
_cell.angle_gamma   90.00
#
_symmetry.space_group_name_H-M   'P 1'
#
loop_
_entity.id
_entity.type
_entity.pdbx_description
1 polymer ?
#
loop_
_entity_poly.entity_id
_entity_poly.type
_entity_poly.pdbx_seq_one_letter_code
_entity_poly.pdbx_strand_id
1 'polypeptide(L)'
;MTRRLAMSSGQVASSQLPIAKDRLPLTDHFDKKAEFKRWLALFFIERGKYKITEKGYAELAPQLVRQDTHFGEDNAAKERSTKREIARPLTRKEIKEAVAAKVEALCREGKSEGLLDEGHLAYKADWKEKGTRVTVIKKLLEFLGASPAKLDELRKELNELILKAAREEKTDAKRMQEVLDEIRRNFERIRRITADDFNNVSLGGGLLSKYYNSSIYLALVEAGYAYSEDELRKDARTGQFRTDKLYPWEMTRIGNWVDKENRIAAIKWLVWKTKKDPREITKDDFRSSGLEGLVAGRYKGSNYKVLVEA
;
A
#
# COMPACT_ATOMS: atom_id res chain seq x y z
N MET A 1 31.99 -51.43 40.66
CA MET A 1 32.62 -50.58 39.62
C MET A 1 32.00 -50.91 38.25
N THR A 2 31.33 -49.91 37.68
CA THR A 2 31.12 -49.67 36.23
C THR A 2 30.33 -50.70 35.39
N ARG A 3 28.99 -50.62 35.47
CA ARG A 3 28.09 -51.11 34.39
C ARG A 3 28.06 -50.08 33.25
N ARG A 4 28.61 -50.43 32.08
CA ARG A 4 28.37 -49.73 30.80
C ARG A 4 27.03 -50.18 30.23
N LEU A 5 26.06 -49.28 30.20
CA LEU A 5 24.85 -49.40 29.37
C LEU A 5 25.17 -48.77 28.01
N ALA A 6 25.17 -49.59 26.96
CA ALA A 6 25.23 -49.12 25.58
C ALA A 6 23.83 -48.62 25.18
N MET A 7 23.79 -47.38 24.69
CA MET A 7 22.59 -46.68 24.28
C MET A 7 22.02 -47.27 22.97
N SER A 8 20.74 -47.63 23.02
CA SER A 8 19.89 -47.88 21.87
C SER A 8 19.56 -46.57 21.16
N SER A 9 19.93 -46.45 19.89
CA SER A 9 19.56 -45.36 19.00
C SER A 9 18.06 -45.40 18.68
N GLY A 10 17.27 -44.61 19.41
CA GLY A 10 15.89 -44.30 19.03
C GLY A 10 15.87 -43.31 17.87
N GLN A 11 15.40 -43.77 16.71
CA GLN A 11 15.04 -42.89 15.59
C GLN A 11 13.92 -41.95 16.03
N VAL A 12 14.21 -40.66 16.08
CA VAL A 12 13.20 -39.62 16.26
C VAL A 12 12.49 -39.44 14.92
N ALA A 13 11.25 -39.91 14.84
CA ALA A 13 10.34 -39.63 13.75
C ALA A 13 10.16 -38.11 13.65
N SER A 14 10.66 -37.51 12.57
CA SER A 14 10.39 -36.11 12.24
C SER A 14 8.90 -35.97 11.90
N SER A 15 8.12 -35.50 12.87
CA SER A 15 6.74 -35.05 12.66
C SER A 15 6.76 -33.85 11.71
N GLN A 16 6.56 -34.12 10.41
CA GLN A 16 6.25 -33.09 9.44
C GLN A 16 4.92 -32.45 9.85
N LEU A 17 4.98 -31.17 10.21
CA LEU A 17 3.79 -30.35 10.42
C LEU A 17 2.96 -30.32 9.12
N PRO A 18 1.63 -30.45 9.21
CA PRO A 18 0.78 -30.40 8.03
C PRO A 18 0.91 -29.02 7.37
N ILE A 19 1.37 -29.02 6.12
CA ILE A 19 1.43 -27.85 5.26
C ILE A 19 -0.01 -27.37 5.05
N ALA A 20 -0.33 -26.19 5.59
CA ALA A 20 -1.64 -25.55 5.42
C ALA A 20 -1.98 -25.44 3.93
N LYS A 21 -3.10 -26.06 3.52
CA LYS A 21 -3.59 -26.17 2.13
C LYS A 21 -4.17 -24.88 1.55
N ASP A 22 -4.07 -23.75 2.26
CA ASP A 22 -4.69 -22.48 1.84
C ASP A 22 -3.69 -21.47 1.23
N ARG A 23 -2.48 -21.90 0.88
CA ARG A 23 -1.62 -21.06 0.05
C ARG A 23 -2.12 -21.14 -1.40
N LEU A 24 -2.77 -20.05 -1.83
CA LEU A 24 -3.02 -19.77 -3.25
C LEU A 24 -1.76 -20.12 -4.08
N PRO A 25 -1.91 -20.73 -5.27
CA PRO A 25 -0.77 -21.17 -6.07
C PRO A 25 0.19 -20.01 -6.31
N LEU A 26 1.50 -20.27 -6.14
CA LEU A 26 2.57 -19.26 -6.23
C LEU A 26 2.55 -18.44 -7.54
N THR A 27 1.94 -18.97 -8.61
CA THR A 27 1.83 -18.33 -9.92
C THR A 27 0.95 -17.07 -9.90
N ASP A 28 -0.11 -17.05 -9.09
CA ASP A 28 -1.08 -15.93 -9.04
C ASP A 28 -0.49 -14.66 -8.37
N HIS A 29 0.59 -14.81 -7.58
CA HIS A 29 1.27 -13.69 -6.92
C HIS A 29 2.25 -12.93 -7.82
N PHE A 30 2.86 -13.60 -8.80
CA PHE A 30 3.79 -12.94 -9.72
C PHE A 30 3.05 -12.03 -10.71
N ASP A 31 1.88 -12.46 -11.16
CA ASP A 31 1.04 -11.70 -12.09
C ASP A 31 0.53 -10.41 -11.45
N LYS A 32 0.01 -10.48 -10.23
CA LYS A 32 -0.47 -9.30 -9.47
C LYS A 32 0.63 -8.26 -9.22
N LYS A 33 1.87 -8.69 -9.03
CA LYS A 33 3.02 -7.78 -8.87
C LYS A 33 3.35 -7.04 -10.16
N ALA A 34 3.39 -7.75 -11.28
CA ALA A 34 3.66 -7.15 -12.59
C ALA A 34 2.53 -6.18 -12.97
N GLU A 35 1.28 -6.59 -12.75
CA GLU A 35 0.10 -5.78 -12.98
C GLU A 35 0.10 -4.50 -12.14
N PHE A 36 0.40 -4.59 -10.84
CA PHE A 36 0.51 -3.39 -10.00
C PHE A 36 1.62 -2.46 -10.47
N LYS A 37 2.79 -2.98 -10.85
CA LYS A 37 3.90 -2.17 -11.36
C LYS A 37 3.53 -1.48 -12.69
N ARG A 38 2.83 -2.18 -13.58
CA ARG A 38 2.31 -1.63 -14.83
C ARG A 38 1.30 -0.52 -14.54
N TRP A 39 0.33 -0.78 -13.66
CA TRP A 39 -0.64 0.22 -13.21
C TRP A 39 0.06 1.46 -12.62
N LEU A 40 1.05 1.26 -11.76
CA LEU A 40 1.80 2.35 -11.14
C LEU A 40 2.54 3.21 -12.17
N ALA A 41 3.13 2.58 -13.18
CA ALA A 41 3.81 3.29 -14.25
C ALA A 41 2.82 4.15 -15.05
N LEU A 42 1.68 3.59 -15.45
CA LEU A 42 0.62 4.30 -16.16
C LEU A 42 0.05 5.46 -15.34
N PHE A 43 -0.23 5.22 -14.05
CA PHE A 43 -0.71 6.22 -13.10
C PHE A 43 0.16 7.49 -13.09
N PHE A 44 1.49 7.34 -13.20
CA PHE A 44 2.41 8.48 -13.26
C PHE A 44 2.54 9.05 -14.68
N ILE A 45 2.55 8.22 -15.71
CA ILE A 45 2.62 8.67 -17.11
C ILE A 45 1.44 9.58 -17.45
N GLU A 46 0.22 9.18 -17.07
CA GLU A 46 -1.01 9.94 -17.29
C GLU A 46 -1.01 11.31 -16.58
N ARG A 47 -0.20 11.46 -15.53
CA ARG A 47 0.01 12.73 -14.80
C ARG A 47 1.19 13.54 -15.33
N GLY A 48 1.76 13.17 -16.48
CA GLY A 48 2.92 13.82 -17.06
C GLY A 48 4.24 13.54 -16.31
N LYS A 49 4.28 12.53 -15.45
CA LYS A 49 5.46 12.18 -14.63
C LYS A 49 6.22 11.02 -15.26
N TYR A 50 6.87 11.28 -16.40
CA TYR A 50 7.62 10.29 -17.14
C TYR A 50 8.95 10.83 -17.69
N LYS A 51 9.78 9.91 -18.20
CA LYS A 51 10.95 10.21 -19.03
C LYS A 51 10.84 9.42 -20.33
N ILE A 52 11.24 10.05 -21.43
CA ILE A 52 11.36 9.40 -22.73
C ILE A 52 12.69 8.64 -22.73
N THR A 53 12.65 7.36 -23.07
CA THR A 53 13.83 6.50 -23.10
C THR A 53 14.68 6.78 -24.35
N GLU A 54 15.91 6.28 -24.38
CA GLU A 54 16.74 6.36 -25.58
C GLU A 54 16.07 5.69 -26.78
N LYS A 55 15.39 4.56 -26.55
CA LYS A 55 14.56 3.88 -27.55
C LYS A 55 13.42 4.79 -28.04
N GLY A 56 12.70 5.44 -27.12
CA GLY A 56 11.65 6.40 -27.47
C GLY A 56 12.16 7.53 -28.37
N TYR A 57 13.32 8.11 -28.06
CA TYR A 57 13.93 9.12 -28.94
C TYR A 57 14.34 8.54 -30.30
N ALA A 58 14.96 7.35 -30.33
CA ALA A 58 15.45 6.73 -31.56
C ALA A 58 14.31 6.39 -32.54
N GLU A 59 13.16 5.93 -32.04
CA GLU A 59 12.05 5.47 -32.88
C GLU A 59 11.06 6.60 -33.23
N LEU A 60 10.89 7.60 -32.37
CA LEU A 60 9.94 8.69 -32.59
C LEU A 60 10.53 9.88 -33.35
N ALA A 61 11.84 10.16 -33.21
CA ALA A 61 12.48 11.29 -33.89
C ALA A 61 12.42 11.22 -35.43
N PRO A 62 12.68 10.06 -36.10
CA PRO A 62 12.64 9.98 -37.56
C PRO A 62 11.25 10.24 -38.16
N GLN A 63 10.20 9.98 -37.39
CA GLN A 63 8.82 10.19 -37.83
C GLN A 63 8.46 11.68 -37.92
N LEU A 64 9.17 12.55 -37.17
CA LEU A 64 8.96 13.99 -37.17
C LEU A 64 9.68 14.66 -38.35
N VAL A 65 10.90 14.21 -38.66
CA VAL A 65 11.70 14.73 -39.79
C VAL A 65 11.01 14.48 -41.15
N ARG A 66 10.16 13.45 -41.25
CA ARG A 66 9.41 13.12 -42.47
C ARG A 66 8.09 13.87 -42.64
N GLN A 67 7.52 14.43 -41.56
CA GLN A 67 6.24 15.16 -41.65
C GLN A 67 6.42 16.57 -42.23
N ASP A 68 7.53 17.24 -41.95
CA ASP A 68 7.81 18.59 -42.48
C ASP A 68 8.23 18.58 -43.97
N THR A 69 8.55 17.42 -44.54
CA THR A 69 8.94 17.30 -45.96
C THR A 69 7.78 17.23 -46.96
N HIS A 70 6.52 17.28 -46.51
CA HIS A 70 5.33 17.18 -47.38
C HIS A 70 4.48 18.46 -47.50
N PHE A 71 5.01 19.64 -47.14
CA PHE A 71 4.37 20.91 -47.46
C PHE A 71 4.72 21.36 -48.90
N GLY A 72 4.06 20.75 -49.88
CA GLY A 72 4.06 21.10 -51.31
C GLY A 72 3.43 19.95 -52.08
N GLU A 73 2.45 20.10 -52.96
CA GLU A 73 1.84 21.23 -53.69
C GLU A 73 0.35 20.87 -53.85
N ASP A 74 -0.58 21.82 -53.97
CA ASP A 74 -1.02 22.30 -55.29
C ASP A 74 -1.29 23.81 -55.24
N ASN A 75 -0.41 24.60 -55.84
CA ASN A 75 -0.83 25.88 -56.39
C ASN A 75 -0.12 26.08 -57.72
N ALA A 76 -0.90 25.89 -58.78
CA ALA A 76 -0.56 26.32 -60.11
C ALA A 76 -0.22 27.81 -60.12
N ALA A 77 0.85 28.13 -60.85
CA ALA A 77 1.17 29.43 -61.42
C ALA A 77 1.45 30.59 -60.45
N LYS A 78 2.75 30.79 -60.15
CA LYS A 78 3.46 32.04 -60.49
C LYS A 78 4.96 31.94 -60.22
N GLU A 79 5.73 32.12 -61.28
CA GLU A 79 7.18 32.30 -61.29
C GLU A 79 7.58 33.49 -60.41
N ARG A 80 8.12 33.22 -59.22
CA ARG A 80 9.02 34.14 -58.49
C ARG A 80 10.06 33.31 -57.76
N SER A 81 11.30 33.38 -58.26
CA SER A 81 12.58 33.06 -57.60
C SER A 81 12.48 32.34 -56.24
N THR A 82 12.33 31.01 -56.28
CA THR A 82 12.38 30.15 -55.10
C THR A 82 13.83 30.05 -54.63
N LYS A 83 14.23 30.92 -53.69
CA LYS A 83 15.27 30.54 -52.72
C LYS A 83 14.74 29.28 -52.04
N ARG A 84 15.21 28.10 -52.45
CA ARG A 84 15.07 26.89 -51.65
C ARG A 84 15.73 27.20 -50.31
N GLU A 85 14.93 27.52 -49.29
CA GLU A 85 15.40 27.48 -47.92
C GLU A 85 15.93 26.07 -47.72
N ILE A 86 17.25 25.94 -47.68
CA ILE A 86 17.92 24.69 -47.36
C ILE A 86 17.47 24.38 -45.94
N ALA A 87 16.55 23.43 -45.80
CA ALA A 87 16.04 22.99 -44.51
C ALA A 87 17.25 22.61 -43.66
N ARG A 88 17.56 23.44 -42.67
CA ARG A 88 18.64 23.16 -41.74
C ARG A 88 18.24 21.90 -40.95
N PRO A 89 19.17 20.97 -40.69
CA PRO A 89 18.87 19.86 -39.80
C PRO A 89 18.45 20.40 -38.43
N LEU A 90 17.39 19.82 -37.86
CA LEU A 90 16.93 20.18 -36.52
C LEU A 90 18.06 19.95 -35.51
N THR A 91 18.20 20.89 -34.59
CA THR A 91 19.11 20.74 -33.46
C THR A 91 18.63 19.64 -32.53
N ARG A 92 19.54 19.06 -31.75
CA ARG A 92 19.21 18.05 -30.73
C ARG A 92 18.16 18.54 -29.72
N LYS A 93 18.11 19.85 -29.45
CA LYS A 93 17.12 20.46 -28.56
C LYS A 93 15.74 20.49 -29.22
N GLU A 94 15.65 20.95 -30.47
CA GLU A 94 14.39 20.97 -31.23
C GLU A 94 13.83 19.54 -31.42
N ILE A 95 14.68 18.56 -31.72
CA ILE A 95 14.26 17.14 -31.80
C ILE A 95 13.68 16.67 -30.46
N LYS A 96 14.33 16.99 -29.34
CA LYS A 96 13.84 16.60 -28.01
C LYS A 96 12.49 17.23 -27.69
N GLU A 97 12.31 18.50 -28.02
CA GLU A 97 11.06 19.23 -27.82
C GLU A 97 9.93 18.68 -28.70
N ALA A 98 10.21 18.41 -29.97
CA ALA A 98 9.24 17.83 -30.91
C ALA A 98 8.83 16.40 -30.51
N VAL A 99 9.78 15.57 -30.09
CA VAL A 99 9.48 14.22 -29.58
C VAL A 99 8.66 14.30 -28.28
N ALA A 100 8.97 15.24 -27.39
CA ALA A 100 8.19 15.44 -26.17
C ALA A 100 6.74 15.88 -26.47
N ALA A 101 6.55 16.84 -27.38
CA ALA A 101 5.21 17.27 -27.80
C ALA A 101 4.41 16.14 -28.45
N LYS A 102 5.05 15.31 -29.28
CA LYS A 102 4.43 14.14 -29.89
C LYS A 102 4.03 13.09 -28.85
N VAL A 103 4.92 12.77 -27.91
CA VAL A 103 4.62 11.85 -26.82
C VAL A 103 3.45 12.37 -25.98
N GLU A 104 3.41 13.66 -25.68
CA GLU A 104 2.31 14.26 -24.94
C GLU A 104 0.97 14.15 -25.70
N ALA A 105 0.97 14.39 -27.01
CA ALA A 105 -0.20 14.18 -27.86
C ALA A 105 -0.67 12.71 -27.84
N LEU A 106 0.24 11.75 -27.99
CA LEU A 106 -0.07 10.32 -27.93
C LEU A 106 -0.63 9.91 -26.56
N CYS A 107 -0.10 10.45 -25.46
CA CYS A 107 -0.64 10.21 -24.13
C CYS A 107 -2.06 10.77 -24.00
N ARG A 108 -2.35 11.97 -24.54
CA ARG A 108 -3.71 12.54 -24.57
C ARG A 108 -4.69 11.72 -25.43
N GLU A 109 -4.18 11.06 -26.47
CA GLU A 109 -4.93 10.10 -27.30
C GLU A 109 -5.13 8.73 -26.63
N GLY A 110 -4.66 8.53 -25.40
CA GLY A 110 -4.80 7.25 -24.67
C GLY A 110 -3.79 6.18 -25.06
N LYS A 111 -2.71 6.51 -25.78
CA LYS A 111 -1.68 5.56 -26.23
C LYS A 111 -0.56 5.33 -25.22
N SER A 112 -0.74 5.78 -23.97
CA SER A 112 0.25 5.64 -22.89
C SER A 112 0.66 4.19 -22.62
N GLU A 113 -0.29 3.24 -22.75
CA GLU A 113 0.00 1.81 -22.56
C GLU A 113 0.98 1.26 -23.58
N GLY A 114 0.72 1.49 -24.87
CA GLY A 114 1.63 1.05 -25.94
C GLY A 114 3.02 1.66 -25.80
N LEU A 115 3.10 2.97 -25.49
CA LEU A 115 4.38 3.65 -25.26
C LEU A 115 5.16 3.09 -24.07
N LEU A 116 4.47 2.63 -23.02
CA LEU A 116 5.10 1.98 -21.87
C LEU A 116 5.55 0.55 -22.23
N ASP A 117 4.66 -0.25 -22.81
CA ASP A 117 4.90 -1.66 -23.10
C ASP A 117 5.98 -1.84 -24.18
N GLU A 118 6.07 -0.91 -25.14
CA GLU A 118 7.15 -0.84 -26.14
C GLU A 118 8.46 -0.27 -25.57
N GLY A 119 8.43 0.27 -24.34
CA GLY A 119 9.61 0.80 -23.66
C GLY A 119 10.06 2.18 -24.14
N HIS A 120 9.19 2.95 -24.81
CA HIS A 120 9.46 4.36 -25.17
C HIS A 120 9.41 5.27 -23.95
N LEU A 121 8.61 4.89 -22.96
CA LEU A 121 8.43 5.63 -21.72
C LEU A 121 8.92 4.83 -20.51
N ALA A 122 9.48 5.56 -19.55
CA ALA A 122 9.66 5.08 -18.20
C ALA A 122 9.06 6.09 -17.23
N TYR A 123 8.28 5.63 -16.25
CA TYR A 123 7.68 6.53 -15.27
C TYR A 123 8.72 7.11 -14.33
N LYS A 124 8.41 8.29 -13.76
CA LYS A 124 9.20 8.96 -12.73
C LYS A 124 8.32 9.21 -11.52
N ALA A 125 8.42 8.33 -10.53
CA ALA A 125 7.62 8.45 -9.32
C ALA A 125 7.88 9.81 -8.61
N ASP A 126 6.80 10.53 -8.32
CA ASP A 126 6.81 11.76 -7.54
C ASP A 126 5.84 11.61 -6.37
N TRP A 127 6.41 11.47 -5.18
CA TRP A 127 5.67 11.17 -3.95
C TRP A 127 5.41 12.42 -3.09
N LYS A 128 5.71 13.63 -3.59
CA LYS A 128 5.54 14.87 -2.82
C LYS A 128 4.07 15.12 -2.46
N GLU A 129 3.17 14.84 -3.38
CA GLU A 129 1.73 15.07 -3.20
C GLU A 129 1.10 13.98 -2.32
N LYS A 130 0.44 14.42 -1.25
CA LYS A 130 -0.29 13.52 -0.33
C LYS A 130 -1.36 12.70 -1.04
N GLY A 131 -2.14 13.32 -1.93
CA GLY A 131 -3.20 12.63 -2.69
C GLY A 131 -2.65 11.47 -3.54
N THR A 132 -1.48 11.67 -4.16
CA THR A 132 -0.78 10.64 -4.92
C THR A 132 -0.38 9.46 -4.04
N ARG A 133 0.23 9.73 -2.88
CA ARG A 133 0.62 8.65 -1.95
C ARG A 133 -0.58 7.85 -1.46
N VAL A 134 -1.63 8.53 -1.00
CA VAL A 134 -2.87 7.89 -0.53
C VAL A 134 -3.50 7.02 -1.62
N THR A 135 -3.56 7.51 -2.85
CA THR A 135 -4.13 6.76 -3.98
C THR A 135 -3.35 5.48 -4.26
N VAL A 136 -2.02 5.58 -4.30
CA VAL A 136 -1.16 4.41 -4.53
C VAL A 136 -1.23 3.41 -3.38
N ILE A 137 -1.29 3.86 -2.13
CA ILE A 137 -1.46 2.99 -0.96
C ILE A 137 -2.80 2.26 -1.05
N LYS A 138 -3.91 2.97 -1.30
CA LYS A 138 -5.23 2.35 -1.48
C LYS A 138 -5.19 1.32 -2.60
N LYS A 139 -4.59 1.64 -3.75
CA LYS A 139 -4.50 0.68 -4.84
C LYS A 139 -3.67 -0.55 -4.47
N LEU A 140 -2.58 -0.40 -3.73
CA LEU A 140 -1.81 -1.54 -3.25
C LEU A 140 -2.68 -2.45 -2.37
N LEU A 141 -3.46 -1.87 -1.45
CA LEU A 141 -4.37 -2.64 -0.60
C LEU A 141 -5.36 -3.45 -1.44
N GLU A 142 -5.96 -2.84 -2.47
CA GLU A 142 -6.88 -3.51 -3.40
C GLU A 142 -6.24 -4.73 -4.05
N PHE A 143 -5.01 -4.59 -4.54
CA PHE A 143 -4.24 -5.68 -5.15
C PHE A 143 -3.89 -6.80 -4.17
N LEU A 144 -3.71 -6.47 -2.89
CA LEU A 144 -3.51 -7.43 -1.81
C LEU A 144 -4.83 -8.02 -1.28
N GLY A 145 -5.95 -7.70 -1.92
CA GLY A 145 -7.28 -8.22 -1.59
C GLY A 145 -7.95 -7.55 -0.40
N ALA A 146 -7.36 -6.52 0.19
CA ALA A 146 -8.09 -5.62 1.08
C ALA A 146 -8.80 -4.59 0.20
N SER A 147 -10.12 -4.45 0.24
CA SER A 147 -10.80 -3.49 -0.64
C SER A 147 -11.13 -2.19 0.12
N PRO A 148 -10.27 -1.15 0.03
CA PRO A 148 -10.55 0.23 0.37
C PRO A 148 -11.95 0.71 0.01
N ALA A 149 -12.36 0.53 -1.25
CA ALA A 149 -13.67 0.96 -1.74
C ALA A 149 -14.79 0.24 -0.99
N LYS A 150 -14.68 -1.08 -0.83
CA LYS A 150 -15.66 -1.88 -0.09
C LYS A 150 -15.71 -1.48 1.38
N LEU A 151 -14.58 -1.19 2.01
CA LEU A 151 -14.54 -0.70 3.39
C LEU A 151 -15.25 0.65 3.55
N ASP A 152 -15.04 1.58 2.61
CA ASP A 152 -15.69 2.89 2.64
C ASP A 152 -17.22 2.74 2.41
N GLU A 153 -17.66 1.83 1.54
CA GLU A 153 -19.08 1.47 1.37
C GLU A 153 -19.69 0.83 2.61
N LEU A 154 -19.04 -0.18 3.18
CA LEU A 154 -19.53 -0.88 4.38
C LEU A 154 -19.62 0.07 5.59
N ARG A 155 -18.70 1.02 5.71
CA ARG A 155 -18.76 2.07 6.75
C ARG A 155 -19.96 2.99 6.55
N LYS A 156 -20.27 3.39 5.32
CA LYS A 156 -21.48 4.18 5.02
C LYS A 156 -22.74 3.40 5.36
N GLU A 157 -22.82 2.15 4.93
CA GLU A 157 -23.95 1.26 5.22
C GLU A 157 -24.14 1.09 6.73
N LEU A 158 -23.06 0.84 7.47
CA LEU A 158 -23.11 0.71 8.93
C LEU A 158 -23.63 1.99 9.60
N ASN A 159 -23.17 3.17 9.16
CA ASN A 159 -23.63 4.45 9.70
C ASN A 159 -25.13 4.67 9.42
N GLU A 160 -25.61 4.33 8.21
CA GLU A 160 -27.03 4.42 7.88
C GLU A 160 -27.87 3.48 8.75
N LEU A 161 -27.41 2.24 8.99
CA LEU A 161 -28.09 1.29 9.85
C LEU A 161 -28.15 1.79 11.30
N ILE A 162 -27.05 2.35 11.83
CA ILE A 162 -27.01 2.95 13.18
C ILE A 162 -28.00 4.12 13.28
N LEU A 163 -28.07 4.98 12.26
CA LEU A 163 -29.00 6.11 12.24
C LEU A 163 -30.47 5.66 12.20
N LYS A 164 -30.79 4.62 11.42
CA LYS A 164 -32.14 4.02 11.41
C LYS A 164 -32.50 3.45 12.79
N ALA A 165 -31.58 2.70 13.41
CA ALA A 165 -31.76 2.16 14.75
C ALA A 165 -32.01 3.26 15.79
N ALA A 166 -31.28 4.37 15.71
CA ALA A 166 -31.44 5.51 16.61
C ALA A 166 -32.77 6.25 16.44
N ARG A 167 -33.43 6.11 15.28
CA ARG A 167 -34.78 6.66 15.01
C ARG A 167 -35.90 5.70 15.41
N GLU A 168 -35.58 4.60 16.10
CA GLU A 168 -36.51 3.51 16.42
C GLU A 168 -37.17 2.87 15.18
N GLU A 169 -36.60 3.12 13.99
CA GLU A 169 -36.97 2.40 12.78
C GLU A 169 -36.44 0.95 12.90
N LYS A 170 -37.21 -0.01 12.37
CA LYS A 170 -36.97 -1.46 12.42
C LYS A 170 -35.46 -1.79 12.41
N THR A 171 -34.95 -2.30 13.52
CA THR A 171 -33.53 -2.60 13.71
C THR A 171 -33.17 -3.90 12.99
N ASP A 172 -32.41 -3.80 11.89
CA ASP A 172 -31.83 -4.96 11.22
C ASP A 172 -30.49 -5.35 11.86
N ALA A 173 -30.57 -5.85 13.11
CA ALA A 173 -29.40 -6.25 13.88
C ALA A 173 -28.58 -7.35 13.19
N LYS A 174 -29.24 -8.23 12.43
CA LYS A 174 -28.59 -9.26 11.63
C LYS A 174 -27.72 -8.62 10.54
N ARG A 175 -28.27 -7.68 9.77
CA ARG A 175 -27.52 -6.99 8.72
C ARG A 175 -26.35 -6.17 9.30
N MET A 176 -26.55 -5.49 10.43
CA MET A 176 -25.47 -4.78 11.11
C MET A 176 -24.31 -5.71 11.48
N GLN A 177 -24.63 -6.89 12.02
CA GLN A 177 -23.61 -7.87 12.38
C GLN A 177 -22.87 -8.40 11.15
N GLU A 178 -23.57 -8.69 10.05
CA GLU A 178 -22.96 -9.09 8.77
C GLU A 178 -21.98 -8.04 8.23
N VAL A 179 -22.37 -6.77 8.24
CA VAL A 179 -21.52 -5.64 7.81
C VAL A 179 -20.29 -5.52 8.70
N LEU A 180 -20.46 -5.61 10.03
CA LEU A 180 -19.34 -5.58 10.98
C LEU A 180 -18.36 -6.74 10.74
N ASP A 181 -18.85 -7.94 10.47
CA ASP A 181 -17.99 -9.09 10.19
C ASP A 181 -17.25 -8.97 8.85
N GLU A 182 -17.86 -8.34 7.85
CA GLU A 182 -17.19 -8.04 6.58
C GLU A 182 -16.09 -6.96 6.72
N ILE A 183 -16.35 -5.93 7.52
CA ILE A 183 -15.35 -4.92 7.89
C ILE A 183 -14.18 -5.59 8.62
N ARG A 184 -14.46 -6.46 9.60
CA ARG A 184 -13.43 -7.22 10.33
C ARG A 184 -12.58 -8.09 9.41
N ARG A 185 -13.21 -8.82 8.47
CA ARG A 185 -12.48 -9.64 7.48
C ARG A 185 -11.55 -8.80 6.61
N ASN A 186 -11.98 -7.61 6.19
CA ASN A 186 -11.11 -6.69 5.43
C ASN A 186 -9.94 -6.18 6.27
N PHE A 187 -10.17 -5.77 7.52
CA PHE A 187 -9.08 -5.35 8.41
C PHE A 187 -8.08 -6.46 8.70
N GLU A 188 -8.54 -7.70 8.81
CA GLU A 188 -7.65 -8.85 8.98
C GLU A 188 -6.70 -9.06 7.79
N ARG A 189 -7.14 -8.73 6.57
CA ARG A 189 -6.25 -8.71 5.39
C ARG A 189 -5.22 -7.58 5.49
N ILE A 190 -5.65 -6.37 5.89
CA ILE A 190 -4.74 -5.22 6.05
C ILE A 190 -3.70 -5.48 7.15
N ARG A 191 -4.09 -6.13 8.27
CA ARG A 191 -3.16 -6.46 9.38
C ARG A 191 -2.01 -7.35 8.96
N ARG A 192 -2.20 -8.19 7.94
CA ARG A 192 -1.19 -9.13 7.44
C ARG A 192 -0.20 -8.49 6.48
N ILE A 193 -0.41 -7.23 6.10
CA ILE A 193 0.48 -6.52 5.19
C ILE A 193 1.81 -6.24 5.89
N THR A 194 2.88 -6.51 5.16
CA THR A 194 4.26 -6.44 5.61
C THR A 194 5.06 -5.47 4.75
N ALA A 195 6.30 -5.20 5.17
CA ALA A 195 7.19 -4.33 4.41
C ALA A 195 7.57 -4.99 3.07
N ASP A 196 7.57 -6.33 3.04
CA ASP A 196 7.88 -7.10 1.85
C ASP A 196 6.85 -6.88 0.76
N ASP A 197 5.57 -6.71 1.12
CA ASP A 197 4.51 -6.38 0.16
C ASP A 197 4.80 -5.06 -0.56
N PHE A 198 5.24 -4.02 0.18
CA PHE A 198 5.65 -2.73 -0.40
C PHE A 198 6.97 -2.84 -1.17
N ASN A 199 7.95 -3.59 -0.66
CA ASN A 199 9.24 -3.80 -1.32
C ASN A 199 9.06 -4.50 -2.66
N ASN A 200 8.19 -5.51 -2.71
CA ASN A 200 7.92 -6.31 -3.90
C ASN A 200 7.39 -5.48 -5.06
N VAL A 201 6.66 -4.40 -4.78
CA VAL A 201 6.14 -3.47 -5.80
C VAL A 201 6.96 -2.17 -5.93
N SER A 202 8.21 -2.17 -5.47
CA SER A 202 9.12 -1.02 -5.56
C SER A 202 8.65 0.23 -4.80
N LEU A 203 7.76 0.09 -3.82
CA LEU A 203 7.31 1.19 -2.95
C LEU A 203 8.16 1.32 -1.68
N GLY A 204 8.93 0.29 -1.32
CA GLY A 204 9.79 0.28 -0.13
C GLY A 204 10.83 1.39 -0.07
N GLY A 205 11.79 1.39 -1.01
CA GLY A 205 12.89 2.37 -1.01
C GLY A 205 12.46 3.79 -1.39
N GLY A 206 11.40 3.93 -2.20
CA GLY A 206 10.92 5.23 -2.67
C GLY A 206 9.90 5.86 -1.73
N LEU A 207 8.71 5.25 -1.64
CA LEU A 207 7.58 5.79 -0.90
C LEU A 207 7.75 5.60 0.61
N LEU A 208 7.91 4.35 1.07
CA LEU A 208 7.98 4.03 2.49
C LEU A 208 9.20 4.65 3.19
N SER A 209 10.40 4.40 2.67
CA SER A 209 11.62 4.86 3.32
C SER A 209 11.70 6.39 3.41
N LYS A 210 11.24 7.11 2.38
CA LYS A 210 11.43 8.57 2.29
C LYS A 210 10.32 9.37 2.98
N TYR A 211 9.08 8.89 2.96
CA TYR A 211 7.93 9.65 3.46
C TYR A 211 7.34 9.10 4.74
N TYR A 212 7.64 7.85 5.08
CA TYR A 212 7.06 7.17 6.23
C TYR A 212 8.11 6.51 7.12
N ASN A 213 9.41 6.82 6.96
CA ASN A 213 10.49 6.22 7.74
C ASN A 213 10.44 4.68 7.76
N SER A 214 10.09 4.08 6.61
CA SER A 214 9.89 2.63 6.45
C SER A 214 8.73 2.04 7.28
N SER A 215 7.85 2.89 7.83
CA SER A 215 6.69 2.49 8.61
C SER A 215 5.45 2.35 7.74
N ILE A 216 4.98 1.11 7.59
CA ILE A 216 3.70 0.80 6.94
C ILE A 216 2.55 1.45 7.72
N TYR A 217 2.67 1.50 9.04
CA TYR A 217 1.66 2.12 9.89
C TYR A 217 1.38 3.56 9.47
N LEU A 218 2.43 4.37 9.31
CA LEU A 218 2.28 5.77 8.95
C LEU A 218 1.66 5.94 7.56
N ALA A 219 1.96 5.03 6.63
CA ALA A 219 1.30 4.97 5.33
C ALA A 219 -0.21 4.67 5.48
N LEU A 220 -0.58 3.71 6.34
CA LEU A 220 -1.98 3.38 6.61
C LEU A 220 -2.73 4.47 7.38
N VAL A 221 -2.05 5.19 8.29
CA VAL A 221 -2.61 6.37 8.96
C VAL A 221 -2.93 7.44 7.92
N GLU A 222 -1.98 7.74 7.02
CA GLU A 222 -2.21 8.74 5.96
C GLU A 222 -3.36 8.34 5.03
N ALA A 223 -3.49 7.05 4.74
CA ALA A 223 -4.59 6.50 3.93
C ALA A 223 -5.93 6.33 4.69
N GLY A 224 -5.96 6.57 6.01
CA GLY A 224 -7.18 6.53 6.83
C GLY A 224 -7.60 5.14 7.33
N TYR A 225 -6.70 4.16 7.30
CA TYR A 225 -6.95 2.77 7.75
C TYR A 225 -6.38 2.46 9.14
N ALA A 226 -5.57 3.37 9.69
CA ALA A 226 -5.00 3.25 11.03
C ALA A 226 -5.21 4.53 11.83
N TYR A 227 -5.26 4.42 13.16
CA TYR A 227 -5.44 5.58 14.04
C TYR A 227 -4.20 6.46 14.07
N SER A 228 -4.34 7.78 14.00
CA SER A 228 -3.20 8.66 14.25
C SER A 228 -2.79 8.64 15.73
N GLU A 229 -1.57 9.08 16.05
CA GLU A 229 -1.11 9.19 17.45
C GLU A 229 -2.05 10.05 18.31
N ASP A 230 -2.61 11.12 17.75
CA ASP A 230 -3.60 11.96 18.45
C ASP A 230 -4.91 11.21 18.73
N GLU A 231 -5.38 10.39 17.78
CA GLU A 231 -6.54 9.52 17.99
C GLU A 231 -6.26 8.48 19.08
N LEU A 232 -5.08 7.87 19.08
CA LEU A 232 -4.66 6.91 20.11
C LEU A 232 -4.66 7.53 21.51
N ARG A 233 -4.06 8.73 21.64
CA ARG A 233 -4.01 9.47 22.90
C ARG A 233 -5.41 9.86 23.37
N LYS A 234 -6.27 10.29 22.45
CA LYS A 234 -7.67 10.62 22.76
C LYS A 234 -8.40 9.39 23.29
N ASP A 235 -8.36 8.28 22.57
CA ASP A 235 -9.02 7.03 22.96
C ASP A 235 -8.49 6.52 24.31
N ALA A 236 -7.19 6.62 24.56
CA ALA A 236 -6.57 6.22 25.83
C ALA A 236 -6.97 7.11 27.02
N ARG A 237 -7.24 8.40 26.78
CA ARG A 237 -7.72 9.33 27.81
C ARG A 237 -9.20 9.11 28.13
N THR A 238 -10.02 8.86 27.12
CA THR A 238 -11.48 8.67 27.29
C THR A 238 -11.86 7.23 27.65
N GLY A 239 -10.99 6.26 27.38
CA GLY A 239 -11.30 4.83 27.45
C GLY A 239 -12.23 4.35 26.32
N GLN A 240 -12.52 5.20 25.33
CA GLN A 240 -13.45 4.93 24.23
C GLN A 240 -12.69 4.41 23.00
N PHE A 241 -12.22 3.18 23.09
CA PHE A 241 -11.62 2.51 21.93
C PHE A 241 -12.69 2.02 20.95
N ARG A 242 -12.29 1.91 19.68
CA ARG A 242 -13.17 1.53 18.57
C ARG A 242 -12.52 0.41 17.74
N THR A 243 -13.21 -0.05 16.69
CA THR A 243 -12.70 -1.12 15.80
C THR A 243 -12.77 -0.72 14.33
N ASP A 244 -13.00 0.56 14.05
CA ASP A 244 -13.18 1.07 12.69
C ASP A 244 -11.84 1.33 11.98
N LYS A 245 -10.71 1.34 12.69
CA LYS A 245 -9.35 1.43 12.14
C LYS A 245 -8.40 0.50 12.89
N LEU A 246 -7.18 0.36 12.37
CA LEU A 246 -6.11 -0.42 13.00
C LEU A 246 -5.35 0.41 14.04
N TYR A 247 -5.16 -0.18 15.21
CA TYR A 247 -4.15 0.26 16.17
C TYR A 247 -2.76 -0.24 15.76
N PRO A 248 -1.67 0.45 16.15
CA PRO A 248 -0.33 0.09 15.68
C PRO A 248 0.09 -1.29 16.18
N TRP A 249 -0.28 -1.63 17.40
CA TRP A 249 0.04 -2.92 18.01
C TRP A 249 -0.76 -4.09 17.47
N GLU A 250 -1.79 -3.84 16.67
CA GLU A 250 -2.52 -4.91 15.98
C GLU A 250 -1.81 -5.40 14.71
N MET A 251 -0.74 -4.73 14.29
CA MET A 251 0.06 -5.17 13.14
C MET A 251 1.36 -5.84 13.59
N THR A 252 1.81 -6.81 12.80
CA THR A 252 2.83 -7.79 13.19
C THR A 252 4.23 -7.20 13.47
N ARG A 253 4.53 -5.94 13.11
CA ARG A 253 5.90 -5.38 13.13
C ARG A 253 6.07 -3.94 13.66
N ILE A 254 5.07 -3.31 14.30
CA ILE A 254 5.15 -1.88 14.66
C ILE A 254 5.82 -1.62 16.03
N GLY A 255 6.34 -2.64 16.71
CA GLY A 255 6.76 -2.58 18.12
C GLY A 255 7.94 -1.67 18.46
N ASN A 256 7.78 -0.34 18.35
CA ASN A 256 8.60 0.63 19.05
C ASN A 256 7.87 1.09 20.32
N TRP A 257 8.25 0.51 21.46
CA TRP A 257 7.64 0.76 22.78
C TRP A 257 8.35 1.88 23.56
N VAL A 258 9.12 2.74 22.87
CA VAL A 258 9.88 3.83 23.51
C VAL A 258 8.95 4.85 24.17
N ASP A 259 7.87 5.25 23.49
CA ASP A 259 6.94 6.24 24.01
C ASP A 259 6.03 5.63 25.10
N LYS A 260 6.02 6.27 26.28
CA LYS A 260 5.18 5.92 27.42
C LYS A 260 3.69 6.00 27.12
N GLU A 261 3.25 7.04 26.43
CA GLU A 261 1.82 7.22 26.17
C GLU A 261 1.28 6.14 25.24
N ASN A 262 2.06 5.72 24.24
CA ASN A 262 1.72 4.59 23.38
C ASN A 262 1.65 3.27 24.15
N ARG A 263 2.53 3.06 25.14
CA ARG A 263 2.43 1.89 26.03
C ARG A 263 1.14 1.90 26.83
N ILE A 264 0.82 3.01 27.49
CA ILE A 264 -0.40 3.16 28.29
C ILE A 264 -1.64 2.96 27.41
N ALA A 265 -1.68 3.56 26.22
CA ALA A 265 -2.76 3.38 25.27
C ALA A 265 -2.96 1.92 24.88
N ALA A 266 -1.87 1.20 24.58
CA ALA A 266 -1.92 -0.23 24.24
C ALA A 266 -2.47 -1.10 25.37
N ILE A 267 -2.09 -0.79 26.62
CA ILE A 267 -2.54 -1.53 27.81
C ILE A 267 -4.02 -1.27 28.08
N LYS A 268 -4.44 -0.01 28.06
CA LYS A 268 -5.86 0.35 28.21
C LYS A 268 -6.72 -0.26 27.12
N TRP A 269 -6.21 -0.29 25.88
CA TRP A 269 -6.86 -0.97 24.77
C TRP A 269 -6.98 -2.48 25.02
N LEU A 270 -5.94 -3.13 25.57
CA LEU A 270 -5.98 -4.56 25.88
C LEU A 270 -7.06 -4.89 26.91
N VAL A 271 -7.14 -4.11 27.99
CA VAL A 271 -8.18 -4.23 29.02
C VAL A 271 -9.56 -4.02 28.38
N TRP A 272 -9.72 -2.97 27.57
CA TRP A 272 -10.97 -2.71 26.87
C TRP A 272 -11.36 -3.83 25.89
N LYS A 273 -10.40 -4.43 25.17
CA LYS A 273 -10.66 -5.46 24.17
C LYS A 273 -11.02 -6.80 24.79
N THR A 274 -10.32 -7.18 25.86
CA THR A 274 -10.55 -8.44 26.57
C THR A 274 -11.76 -8.39 27.49
N LYS A 275 -12.19 -7.19 27.90
CA LYS A 275 -13.25 -6.98 28.89
C LYS A 275 -12.96 -7.64 30.24
N LYS A 276 -11.70 -7.97 30.50
CA LYS A 276 -11.22 -8.57 31.75
C LYS A 276 -10.85 -7.49 32.75
N ASP A 277 -10.92 -7.83 34.04
CA ASP A 277 -10.30 -6.99 35.06
C ASP A 277 -8.77 -6.94 34.82
N PRO A 278 -8.08 -5.80 35.02
CA PRO A 278 -6.63 -5.72 34.87
C PRO A 278 -5.87 -6.83 35.60
N ARG A 279 -6.35 -7.30 36.76
CA ARG A 279 -5.73 -8.37 37.56
C ARG A 279 -5.82 -9.74 36.89
N GLU A 280 -6.75 -9.93 35.97
CA GLU A 280 -6.99 -11.17 35.23
C GLU A 280 -6.26 -11.21 33.89
N ILE A 281 -5.59 -10.11 33.50
CA ILE A 281 -4.81 -10.04 32.26
C ILE A 281 -3.55 -10.90 32.39
N THR A 282 -3.44 -11.90 31.52
CA THR A 282 -2.36 -12.88 31.49
C THR A 282 -1.36 -12.60 30.36
N LYS A 283 -0.27 -13.37 30.31
CA LYS A 283 0.73 -13.26 29.24
C LYS A 283 0.15 -13.63 27.87
N ASP A 284 -0.79 -14.57 27.86
CA ASP A 284 -1.44 -15.03 26.63
C ASP A 284 -2.39 -13.97 26.06
N ASP A 285 -2.97 -13.11 26.90
CA ASP A 285 -3.75 -11.95 26.45
C ASP A 285 -2.85 -10.95 25.69
N PHE A 286 -1.65 -10.67 26.20
CA PHE A 286 -0.67 -9.85 25.49
C PHE A 286 -0.23 -10.49 24.17
N ARG A 287 0.08 -11.79 24.17
CA ARG A 287 0.51 -12.53 22.98
C ARG A 287 -0.56 -12.56 21.89
N SER A 288 -1.78 -12.98 22.23
CA SER A 288 -2.91 -13.03 21.30
C SER A 288 -3.29 -11.66 20.74
N SER A 289 -2.88 -10.59 21.43
CA SER A 289 -3.15 -9.21 21.03
C SER A 289 -1.97 -8.50 20.35
N GLY A 290 -0.87 -9.21 20.04
CA GLY A 290 0.30 -8.61 19.36
C GLY A 290 1.17 -7.74 20.27
N LEU A 291 0.94 -7.77 21.59
CA LEU A 291 1.62 -6.98 22.60
C LEU A 291 2.75 -7.74 23.31
N GLU A 292 3.11 -8.94 22.86
CA GLU A 292 4.20 -9.72 23.48
C GLU A 292 5.53 -8.94 23.50
N GLY A 293 5.82 -8.17 22.45
CA GLY A 293 7.01 -7.33 22.36
C GLY A 293 7.06 -6.23 23.43
N LEU A 294 5.91 -5.72 23.88
CA LEU A 294 5.82 -4.72 24.95
C LEU A 294 6.31 -5.34 26.27
N VAL A 295 5.75 -6.51 26.59
CA VAL A 295 6.05 -7.24 27.83
C VAL A 295 7.50 -7.73 27.84
N ALA A 296 7.95 -8.37 26.76
CA ALA A 296 9.28 -8.93 26.65
C ALA A 296 10.37 -7.84 26.61
N GLY A 297 10.18 -6.82 25.77
CA GLY A 297 11.19 -5.79 25.54
C GLY A 297 11.30 -4.77 26.67
N ARG A 298 10.18 -4.21 27.14
CA ARG A 298 10.22 -3.09 28.09
C ARG A 298 10.18 -3.51 29.55
N TYR A 299 9.40 -4.55 29.86
CA TYR A 299 9.12 -4.95 31.25
C TYR A 299 9.73 -6.30 31.64
N LYS A 300 10.69 -6.80 30.84
CA LYS A 300 11.45 -8.03 31.10
C LYS A 300 10.54 -9.24 31.41
N GLY A 301 9.41 -9.35 30.72
CA GLY A 301 8.46 -10.46 30.90
C GLY A 301 7.42 -10.27 31.99
N SER A 302 7.41 -9.16 32.74
CA SER A 302 6.49 -8.96 33.86
C SER A 302 5.20 -8.26 33.44
N ASN A 303 4.10 -9.03 33.35
CA ASN A 303 2.76 -8.49 33.07
C ASN A 303 2.29 -7.50 34.14
N TYR A 304 2.58 -7.79 35.41
CA TYR A 304 2.21 -6.91 36.52
C TYR A 304 2.79 -5.50 36.36
N LYS A 305 4.08 -5.39 36.02
CA LYS A 305 4.73 -4.09 35.79
C LYS A 305 4.13 -3.34 34.61
N VAL A 306 3.68 -4.06 33.59
CA VAL A 306 2.98 -3.47 32.44
C VAL A 306 1.69 -2.83 32.92
N LEU A 307 0.86 -3.58 33.66
CA LEU A 307 -0.46 -3.13 34.11
C LEU A 307 -0.39 -1.99 35.13
N VAL A 308 0.63 -1.95 35.98
CA VAL A 308 0.85 -0.87 36.95
C VAL A 308 1.21 0.46 36.27
N GLU A 309 1.74 0.45 35.04
CA GLU A 309 2.07 1.68 34.32
C GLU A 309 0.83 2.41 33.77
N ALA A 310 -0.30 1.70 33.57
CA ALA A 310 -1.50 2.20 32.89
C ALA A 310 -2.61 2.65 33.86
#